data_AF-A0A3A5Q8X1-F1
#
_entry.id   AF-A0A3A5Q8X1-F1
#
_cell.length_a   1.000
_cell.length_b   1.000
_cell.length_c   1.000
_cell.angle_alpha   90.00
_cell.angle_beta   90.00
_cell.angle_gamma   90.00
#
_symmetry.space_group_name_H-M   'P 1'
#
loop_
_entity.id
_entity.type
_entity.pdbx_description
1 polymer ?
#
loop_
_entity_poly.entity_id
_entity_poly.type
_entity_poly.pdbx_seq_one_letter_code
_entity_poly.pdbx_strand_id
1 'polypeptide(L)' 'MNRIIFLDIAKAICIILVVVGHYMPDNSPMWYVMLNKVIYTFHMPLFMFVSGYVYIATKKI' A
#
# COMPACT_ATOMS: atom_id res chain seq x y z
N MET A 1 17.09 17.60 -9.68
CA MET A 1 16.37 16.58 -8.89
C MET A 1 15.35 15.93 -9.80
N ASN A 2 15.64 14.74 -10.34
CA ASN A 2 14.64 14.01 -11.12
C ASN A 2 13.64 13.39 -10.14
N ARG A 3 12.44 13.97 -10.08
CA ARG A 3 11.29 13.35 -9.40
C ARG A 3 10.95 12.08 -10.16
N ILE A 4 11.08 10.93 -9.51
CA ILE A 4 10.64 9.67 -10.10
C ILE A 4 9.12 9.62 -9.91
N ILE A 5 8.36 10.04 -10.93
CA ILE A 5 6.89 10.09 -10.90
C ILE A 5 6.30 8.74 -10.48
N PHE A 6 6.95 7.63 -10.87
CA PHE A 6 6.57 6.28 -10.47
C PHE A 6 6.60 6.05 -8.94
N LEU A 7 7.54 6.67 -8.22
CA LEU A 7 7.59 6.58 -6.75
C LEU A 7 6.42 7.32 -6.10
N ASP A 8 6.07 8.49 -6.62
CA ASP A 8 4.95 9.28 -6.11
C ASP A 8 3.62 8.54 -6.31
N ILE A 9 3.43 7.90 -7.48
CA ILE A 9 2.26 7.05 -7.77
C ILE A 9 2.22 5.82 -6.86
N ALA A 10 3.34 5.09 -6.72
CA ALA A 10 3.41 3.91 -5.86
C ALA A 10 3.08 4.25 -4.39
N LYS A 11 3.60 5.39 -3.90
CA LYS A 11 3.32 5.87 -2.55
C LYS A 11 1.85 6.26 -2.37
N ALA A 12 1.23 6.90 -3.36
CA ALA A 12 -0.20 7.23 -3.34
C ALA A 12 -1.07 5.97 -3.29
N ILE A 13 -0.76 4.96 -4.11
CA ILE A 13 -1.45 3.66 -4.11
C ILE A 13 -1.29 2.96 -2.76
N CYS A 14 -0.09 2.97 -2.17
CA CYS A 14 0.13 2.43 -0.81
C CYS A 14 -0.77 3.09 0.23
N ILE A 15 -0.87 4.43 0.24
CA ILE A 15 -1.67 5.17 1.22
C ILE A 15 -3.16 4.80 1.08
N ILE A 16 -3.68 4.74 -0.16
CA ILE A 16 -5.07 4.35 -0.42
C ILE A 16 -5.33 2.92 0.10
N LEU A 17 -4.41 1.99 -0.19
CA LEU A 17 -4.54 0.60 0.27
C LEU A 17 -4.50 0.47 1.81
N VAL A 18 -3.68 1.26 2.52
CA VAL A 18 -3.66 1.29 4.00
C VAL A 18 -5.03 1.69 4.54
N VAL A 19 -5.58 2.80 4.01
CA VAL A 19 -6.84 3.39 4.50
C VAL A 19 -8.00 2.43 4.25
N VAL A 20 -8.09 1.85 3.04
CA VAL A 20 -9.14 0.87 2.71
C VAL A 20 -8.99 -0.40 3.56
N GLY A 21 -7.76 -0.84 3.83
CA GLY A 21 -7.49 -2.03 4.64
C GLY A 21 -7.87 -1.88 6.11
N HIS A 22 -7.66 -0.70 6.70
CA HIS A 22 -7.97 -0.41 8.10
C HIS A 22 -9.40 0.07 8.33
N TYR A 23 -10.12 0.47 7.27
CA TYR A 23 -11.50 0.90 7.38
C TYR A 23 -12.44 -0.32 7.33
N MET A 24 -12.66 -0.96 8.49
CA MET A 24 -13.59 -2.09 8.63
C MET A 24 -14.57 -1.84 9.78
N PRO A 25 -15.79 -1.32 9.49
CA PRO A 25 -16.81 -1.15 10.52
C PRO A 25 -17.34 -2.52 10.99
N ASP A 26 -17.70 -2.66 12.27
CA ASP A 26 -18.15 -3.93 12.88
C ASP A 26 -19.41 -4.53 12.22
N ASN A 27 -20.18 -3.72 11.49
CA ASN A 27 -21.39 -4.13 10.77
C ASN A 27 -21.17 -4.35 9.26
N SER A 28 -19.92 -4.60 8.85
CA SER A 28 -19.59 -4.74 7.43
C SER A 28 -20.08 -6.08 6.84
N PRO A 29 -20.64 -6.05 5.62
CA PRO A 29 -21.14 -7.26 4.97
C PRO A 29 -20.02 -8.25 4.67
N MET A 30 -20.32 -9.55 4.65
CA MET A 30 -19.33 -10.62 4.52
C MET A 30 -18.43 -10.49 3.27
N TRP A 31 -18.97 -9.97 2.17
CA TRP A 31 -18.19 -9.71 0.95
C TRP A 31 -17.10 -8.65 1.18
N TYR A 32 -17.35 -7.66 2.02
CA TYR A 32 -16.41 -6.59 2.34
C TYR A 32 -15.28 -7.12 3.24
N VAL A 33 -15.61 -7.98 4.20
CA VAL A 33 -14.62 -8.68 5.04
C VAL A 33 -13.70 -9.57 4.20
N MET A 34 -14.27 -10.29 3.22
CA MET A 34 -13.48 -11.09 2.27
C MET A 34 -12.58 -10.21 1.39
N LEU A 35 -13.12 -9.12 0.85
CA LEU A 35 -12.33 -8.14 0.09
C LEU A 35 -11.18 -7.59 0.93
N ASN A 36 -11.44 -7.23 2.18
CA ASN A 36 -10.41 -6.71 3.07
C ASN A 36 -9.31 -7.74 3.38
N LYS A 37 -9.68 -9.01 3.60
CA LYS A 37 -8.70 -10.10 3.73
C LYS A 37 -7.81 -10.25 2.50
N VAL A 38 -8.40 -10.18 1.31
CA VAL A 38 -7.63 -10.24 0.05
C VAL A 38 -6.73 -9.03 -0.06
N ILE A 39 -7.22 -7.83 0.25
CA ILE A 39 -6.43 -6.59 0.30
C ILE A 39 -5.22 -6.75 1.21
N TYR A 40 -5.41 -7.28 2.41
CA TYR A 40 -4.32 -7.52 3.36
C TYR A 40 -3.25 -8.49 2.85
N THR A 41 -3.61 -9.51 2.07
CA THR A 41 -2.64 -10.50 1.55
C THR A 41 -1.62 -9.90 0.60
N PHE A 42 -2.00 -8.89 -0.19
CA PHE A 42 -1.06 -8.21 -1.09
C PHE A 42 -0.57 -6.87 -0.54
N HIS A 43 -1.35 -6.18 0.30
CA HIS A 43 -0.98 -4.88 0.87
C HIS A 43 0.28 -4.97 1.74
N MET A 44 0.35 -5.95 2.65
CA MET A 44 1.50 -6.16 3.54
C MET A 44 2.83 -6.36 2.77
N PRO A 45 2.93 -7.29 1.79
CA PRO A 45 4.14 -7.43 1.00
C PRO A 45 4.40 -6.24 0.06
N LEU A 46 3.37 -5.58 -0.46
CA LEU A 46 3.51 -4.39 -1.30
C LEU A 46 4.10 -3.21 -0.50
N PHE A 47 3.68 -3.04 0.76
CA PHE A 47 4.25 -2.02 1.65
C PHE A 47 5.73 -2.26 1.92
N MET A 48 6.12 -3.51 2.21
CA MET A 48 7.52 -3.91 2.34
C MET A 48 8.32 -3.61 1.06
N PHE A 49 7.80 -3.97 -0.10
CA PHE A 49 8.45 -3.73 -1.39
C PHE A 49 8.65 -2.24 -1.70
N VAL A 50 7.63 -1.41 -1.50
CA VAL A 50 7.71 0.03 -1.71
C VAL A 50 8.70 0.67 -0.74
N SER A 51 8.77 0.22 0.52
CA SER A 51 9.78 0.69 1.47
C SER A 51 11.22 0.39 1.01
N GLY A 52 11.46 -0.82 0.50
CA GLY A 52 12.75 -1.23 -0.04
C GLY A 52 13.13 -0.46 -1.30
N TYR A 53 12.16 -0.21 -2.19
CA TYR A 53 12.37 0.58 -3.40
C TYR A 53 12.65 2.05 -3.09
N VAL A 54 11.93 2.66 -2.14
CA VAL A 54 12.22 4.01 -1.61
C VAL A 54 13.61 4.06 -0.96
N TYR A 55 14.00 3.03 -0.21
CA TYR A 55 15.32 2.95 0.40
C TYR A 55 16.44 2.93 -0.66
N ILE A 56 16.31 2.09 -1.70
CA ILE A 56 17.27 2.05 -2.81
C ILE A 56 17.30 3.38 -3.57
N ALA A 57 16.15 3.97 -3.84
CA ALA A 57 16.07 5.26 -4.53
C ALA A 57 16.65 6.43 -3.70
N THR A 58 16.56 6.35 -2.37
CA THR A 58 17.12 7.36 -1.46
C THR A 58 18.59 7.13 -1.19
N LYS A 59 19.05 5.87 -1.23
CA LYS A 59 20.45 5.48 -1.15
C LYS A 59 21.14 5.80 -2.49
N LYS A 60 21.36 7.09 -2.73
CA LYS A 60 22.43 7.52 -3.63
C LYS A 60 23.74 6.91 -3.11
N ILE A 61 24.40 6.15 -3.98
CA ILE A 61 25.80 5.73 -3.82
C ILE A 61 26.65 6.94 -3.45
#